data_AF-A0A8W4FJ12-F1
#
_entry.id   AF-A0A8W4FJ12-F1
#
_cell.length_a   1.000
_cell.length_b   1.000
_cell.length_c   1.000
_cell.angle_alpha   90.00
_cell.angle_beta   90.00
_cell.angle_gamma   90.00
#
_symmetry.space_group_name_H-M   'P 1'
#
loop_
_entity.id
_entity.type
_entity.pdbx_description
1 polymer ?
#
loop_
_entity_poly.entity_id
_entity_poly.type
_entity_poly.pdbx_seq_one_letter_code
_entity_poly.pdbx_strand_id
1 'polypeptide(L)'
;MLLSRVRLASTTVRFVHSLICSSSRSFMDLKALLSSLNDFASLSFAESWDNVGLLVEPSPPHTVSTLFLTNDLTEEVMEEALQKKADLILSYHPPIFRPMKRITWKSWKERLVIRALENRVGIYSPHTAYDAAPQGVNHWLAKGLGVCTSRPIHPSKAPDYPTEGTHKVEFSVTNDEDLDKVISAVKGIPGVSVTSFSARTDDEEQTQLNLNCTQQALMQVVAFLSQNRQLYQKTEILSLEKSPLSKSWPCVLALGAASCKAQRLTFTSQVGWKCVNIYWWIIW
;
A
#
# COMPACT_ATOMS: atom_id res chain seq x y z
N MET A 1 10.53 -59.33 -26.90
CA MET A 1 10.56 -58.10 -26.07
C MET A 1 10.53 -56.90 -26.99
N LEU A 2 9.52 -56.05 -26.84
CA LEU A 2 9.20 -54.93 -27.75
C LEU A 2 10.27 -53.82 -27.71
N LEU A 3 10.75 -53.40 -28.88
CA LEU A 3 11.55 -52.21 -29.10
C LEU A 3 10.64 -50.98 -29.19
N SER A 4 10.53 -50.21 -28.11
CA SER A 4 9.81 -48.93 -28.08
C SER A 4 10.65 -47.82 -28.73
N ARG A 5 10.20 -47.33 -29.89
CA ARG A 5 10.73 -46.14 -30.57
C ARG A 5 10.22 -44.87 -29.88
N VAL A 6 11.11 -44.06 -29.32
CA VAL A 6 10.80 -42.70 -28.87
C VAL A 6 10.90 -41.76 -30.09
N ARG A 7 9.81 -41.05 -30.41
CA ARG A 7 9.83 -39.94 -31.38
C ARG A 7 9.94 -38.63 -30.60
N LEU A 8 10.99 -37.85 -30.85
CA LEU A 8 11.08 -36.46 -30.41
C LEU A 8 10.21 -35.59 -31.32
N ALA A 9 9.20 -34.92 -30.75
CA ALA A 9 8.42 -33.90 -31.43
C ALA A 9 9.12 -32.55 -31.28
N SER A 10 9.48 -31.92 -32.40
CA SER A 10 10.00 -30.56 -32.44
C SER A 10 8.85 -29.57 -32.29
N THR A 11 8.71 -28.96 -31.11
CA THR A 11 7.74 -27.88 -30.89
C THR A 11 8.36 -26.56 -31.34
N THR A 12 7.88 -26.01 -32.46
CA THR A 12 8.23 -24.66 -32.91
C THR A 12 7.64 -23.64 -31.94
N VAL A 13 8.49 -23.05 -31.09
CA VAL A 13 8.11 -21.93 -30.22
C VAL A 13 7.90 -20.70 -31.10
N ARG A 14 6.65 -20.31 -31.33
CA ARG A 14 6.32 -19.01 -31.93
C ARG A 14 6.48 -17.95 -30.84
N PHE A 15 7.50 -17.11 -30.98
CA PHE A 15 7.59 -15.86 -30.23
C PHE A 15 6.42 -14.96 -30.65
N VAL A 16 5.44 -14.82 -29.76
CA VAL A 16 4.41 -13.79 -29.90
C VAL A 16 5.10 -12.47 -29.57
N HIS A 17 5.27 -11.60 -30.57
CA HIS A 17 5.72 -10.23 -30.34
C HIS A 17 4.68 -9.57 -29.43
N SER A 18 5.06 -9.35 -28.17
CA SER A 18 4.29 -8.56 -27.22
C SER A 18 4.09 -7.18 -27.83
N LEU A 19 2.82 -6.84 -28.10
CA LEU A 19 2.42 -5.48 -28.45
C LEU A 19 2.91 -4.58 -27.32
N ILE A 20 3.83 -3.68 -27.66
CA ILE A 20 4.32 -2.63 -26.77
C ILE A 20 3.12 -1.74 -26.47
N CYS A 21 2.44 -2.04 -25.36
CA CYS A 21 1.44 -1.17 -24.79
C CYS A 21 2.19 0.10 -24.35
N SER A 22 1.91 1.21 -25.02
CA SER A 22 2.38 2.53 -24.62
C SER A 22 1.79 2.84 -23.24
N SER A 23 2.51 2.46 -22.18
CA SER A 23 2.08 2.71 -20.80
C SER A 23 2.02 4.23 -20.60
N SER A 24 0.81 4.81 -20.62
CA SER A 24 0.63 6.19 -20.18
C SER A 24 1.09 6.25 -18.72
N ARG A 25 2.21 6.94 -18.46
CA ARG A 25 2.71 7.11 -17.09
C ARG A 25 1.72 7.98 -16.34
N SER A 26 1.02 7.41 -15.37
CA SER A 26 0.16 8.19 -14.46
C SER A 26 1.03 8.84 -13.39
N PHE A 27 0.94 10.16 -13.27
CA PHE A 27 1.63 10.94 -12.24
C PHE A 27 0.64 11.27 -11.11
N MET A 28 1.12 11.26 -9.86
CA MET A 28 0.34 11.70 -8.69
C MET A 28 1.06 12.87 -8.02
N ASP A 29 0.32 13.89 -7.58
CA ASP A 29 0.89 14.96 -6.75
C ASP A 29 1.39 14.38 -5.42
N LEU A 30 2.56 14.83 -4.94
CA LEU A 30 3.15 14.30 -3.70
C LEU A 30 2.21 14.43 -2.51
N LYS A 31 1.50 15.54 -2.36
CA LYS A 31 0.59 15.76 -1.22
C LYS A 31 -0.60 14.80 -1.28
N ALA A 32 -1.14 14.57 -2.48
CA ALA A 32 -2.20 13.58 -2.69
C ALA A 32 -1.72 12.17 -2.32
N LEU A 33 -0.52 11.78 -2.76
CA LEU A 33 0.07 10.48 -2.43
C LEU A 33 0.28 10.32 -0.92
N LEU A 34 0.79 11.34 -0.23
CA LEU A 34 1.00 11.30 1.22
C LEU A 34 -0.32 11.17 1.98
N SER A 35 -1.40 11.81 1.50
CA SER A 35 -2.73 11.60 2.05
C SER A 35 -3.15 10.14 1.93
N SER A 36 -3.00 9.53 0.75
CA SER A 36 -3.33 8.12 0.54
C SER A 36 -2.47 7.17 1.38
N LEU A 37 -1.18 7.47 1.56
CA LEU A 37 -0.30 6.69 2.44
C LEU A 37 -0.71 6.79 3.91
N ASN A 38 -1.13 7.97 4.37
CA ASN A 38 -1.66 8.16 5.71
C ASN A 38 -3.04 7.49 5.88
N ASP A 39 -3.86 7.46 4.84
CA ASP A 39 -5.11 6.68 4.86
C ASP A 39 -4.78 5.18 4.94
N PHE A 40 -3.75 4.70 4.27
CA PHE A 40 -3.34 3.28 4.34
C PHE A 40 -2.77 2.89 5.72
N ALA A 41 -1.89 3.71 6.28
CA ALA A 41 -1.32 3.53 7.61
C ALA A 41 -1.22 4.90 8.30
N SER A 42 -2.21 5.21 9.14
CA SER A 42 -2.29 6.53 9.76
C SER A 42 -1.11 6.77 10.67
N LEU A 43 -0.42 7.89 10.46
CA LEU A 43 0.73 8.28 11.28
C LEU A 43 0.35 8.51 12.75
N SER A 44 -0.94 8.68 13.07
CA SER A 44 -1.44 8.74 14.46
C SER A 44 -1.20 7.43 15.23
N PHE A 45 -1.05 6.32 14.53
CA PHE A 45 -0.74 5.02 15.12
C PHE A 45 0.72 4.85 15.53
N ALA A 46 1.61 5.73 15.08
CA ALA A 46 3.01 5.64 15.43
C ALA A 46 3.23 5.82 16.94
N GLU A 47 4.24 5.12 17.44
CA GLU A 47 4.71 5.32 18.80
C GLU A 47 5.28 6.72 18.98
N SER A 48 5.09 7.28 20.18
CA SER A 48 5.49 8.67 20.48
C SER A 48 6.99 8.97 20.35
N TRP A 49 7.84 7.95 20.37
CA TRP A 49 9.29 8.06 20.23
C TRP A 49 9.76 7.94 18.77
N ASP A 50 8.88 7.57 17.86
CA ASP A 50 9.23 7.22 16.49
C ASP A 50 9.35 8.46 15.58
N ASN A 51 10.02 8.29 14.44
CA ASN A 51 10.11 9.33 13.42
C ASN A 51 9.53 8.84 12.09
N VAL A 52 8.22 9.06 11.94
CA VAL A 52 7.42 8.59 10.80
C VAL A 52 6.98 9.74 9.88
N GLY A 53 6.45 9.41 8.71
CA GLY A 53 5.95 10.35 7.72
C GLY A 53 6.99 10.71 6.66
N LEU A 54 6.85 11.90 6.08
CA LEU A 54 7.79 12.42 5.08
C LEU A 54 9.05 12.95 5.78
N LEU A 55 10.16 12.25 5.59
CA LEU A 55 11.45 12.54 6.23
C LEU A 55 12.35 13.45 5.38
N VAL A 56 12.25 13.32 4.06
CA VAL A 56 12.92 14.19 3.09
C VAL A 56 11.90 14.62 2.07
N GLU A 57 11.64 15.93 2.01
CA GLU A 57 10.71 16.55 1.06
C GLU A 57 11.50 17.17 -0.10
N PRO A 58 11.24 16.75 -1.36
CA PRO A 58 11.77 17.41 -2.53
C PRO A 58 11.04 18.74 -2.77
N SER A 59 11.73 19.72 -3.35
CA SER A 59 11.16 21.06 -3.58
C SER A 59 9.88 21.02 -4.44
N PRO A 60 8.79 21.70 -4.04
CA PRO A 60 7.56 21.75 -4.81
C PRO A 60 7.70 22.59 -6.10
N PRO A 61 6.85 22.35 -7.12
CA PRO A 61 5.91 21.24 -7.22
C PRO A 61 6.63 19.90 -7.42
N HIS A 62 6.08 18.81 -6.86
CA HIS A 62 6.66 17.48 -7.00
C HIS A 62 5.59 16.46 -7.34
N THR A 63 5.80 15.75 -8.45
CA THR A 63 4.94 14.66 -8.90
C THR A 63 5.66 13.34 -8.80
N VAL A 64 4.93 12.30 -8.41
CA VAL A 64 5.44 10.95 -8.22
C VAL A 64 4.90 10.08 -9.35
N SER A 65 5.80 9.57 -10.17
CA SER A 65 5.56 8.54 -11.18
C SER A 65 6.03 7.16 -10.72
N THR A 66 7.09 7.12 -9.90
CA THR A 66 7.74 5.90 -9.44
C THR A 66 7.93 5.95 -7.92
N LEU A 67 7.31 5.00 -7.21
CA LEU A 67 7.43 4.81 -5.77
C LEU A 67 8.26 3.55 -5.52
N PHE A 68 9.42 3.74 -4.92
CA PHE A 68 10.33 2.64 -4.58
C PHE A 68 10.08 2.19 -3.14
N LEU A 69 9.86 0.89 -2.91
CA LEU A 69 9.59 0.34 -1.57
C LEU A 69 10.79 -0.46 -1.08
N THR A 70 11.22 -0.22 0.15
CA THR A 70 12.30 -0.98 0.80
C THR A 70 12.02 -1.19 2.29
N ASN A 71 12.59 -2.23 2.87
CA ASN A 71 12.65 -2.36 4.33
C ASN A 71 13.65 -1.35 4.93
N ASP A 72 14.88 -1.38 4.42
CA ASP A 72 16.01 -0.56 4.84
C ASP A 72 16.57 0.22 3.66
N LEU A 73 16.75 1.52 3.83
CA LEU A 73 17.40 2.37 2.82
C LEU A 73 18.91 2.42 3.09
N THR A 74 19.67 1.48 2.51
CA THR A 74 21.14 1.53 2.49
C THR A 74 21.67 2.38 1.32
N GLU A 75 22.98 2.60 1.25
CA GLU A 75 23.61 3.35 0.15
C GLU A 75 23.47 2.62 -1.20
N GLU A 76 23.49 1.29 -1.19
CA GLU A 76 23.29 0.44 -2.36
C GLU A 76 21.82 0.44 -2.81
N VAL A 77 20.88 0.39 -1.86
CA VAL A 77 19.44 0.47 -2.16
C VAL A 77 19.07 1.85 -2.71
N MET A 78 19.69 2.92 -2.18
CA MET A 78 19.54 4.27 -2.74
C MET A 78 20.01 4.31 -4.19
N GLU A 79 21.17 3.74 -4.49
CA GLU A 79 21.68 3.68 -5.87
C GLU A 79 20.72 2.92 -6.80
N GLU A 80 20.15 1.80 -6.35
CA GLU A 80 19.12 1.10 -7.11
C GLU A 80 17.86 1.95 -7.33
N ALA A 81 17.37 2.63 -6.29
CA ALA A 81 16.20 3.49 -6.39
C ALA A 81 16.40 4.61 -7.41
N LEU A 82 17.59 5.22 -7.44
CA LEU A 82 17.98 6.23 -8.43
C LEU A 82 18.04 5.64 -9.84
N GLN A 83 18.62 4.45 -10.02
CA GLN A 83 18.65 3.75 -11.30
C GLN A 83 17.24 3.41 -11.81
N LYS A 84 16.29 3.13 -10.90
CA LYS A 84 14.88 2.93 -11.20
C LYS A 84 14.10 4.23 -11.41
N LYS A 85 14.76 5.40 -11.29
CA LYS A 85 14.14 6.73 -11.41
C LYS A 85 12.99 6.92 -10.42
N ALA A 86 13.21 6.52 -9.16
CA ALA A 86 12.26 6.74 -8.08
C ALA A 86 12.06 8.26 -7.85
N ASP A 87 10.80 8.68 -7.69
CA ASP A 87 10.46 10.06 -7.31
C ASP A 87 10.16 10.15 -5.80
N LEU A 88 9.78 9.03 -5.19
CA LEU A 88 9.57 8.85 -3.75
C LEU A 88 10.07 7.46 -3.35
N ILE A 89 10.79 7.37 -2.23
CA ILE A 89 11.19 6.12 -1.58
C ILE A 89 10.36 5.96 -0.31
N LEU A 90 9.65 4.85 -0.18
CA LEU A 90 9.02 4.42 1.07
C LEU A 90 9.91 3.36 1.72
N SER A 91 10.56 3.74 2.81
CA SER A 91 11.41 2.87 3.62
C SER A 91 10.65 2.48 4.88
N TYR A 92 10.48 1.18 5.16
CA TYR A 92 9.81 0.73 6.38
C TYR A 92 10.55 1.25 7.63
N HIS A 93 11.86 1.05 7.72
CA HIS A 93 12.67 1.67 8.76
C HIS A 93 13.07 3.11 8.37
N PRO A 94 12.92 4.09 9.28
CA PRO A 94 13.24 5.48 9.00
C PRO A 94 14.77 5.69 8.94
N PRO A 95 15.36 6.07 7.78
CA PRO A 95 16.80 6.33 7.70
C PRO A 95 17.22 7.49 8.62
N ILE A 96 16.37 8.52 8.71
CA ILE A 96 16.49 9.60 9.70
C ILE A 96 15.70 9.20 10.95
N PHE A 97 16.29 8.39 11.84
CA PHE A 97 15.63 8.01 13.09
C PHE A 97 15.89 9.00 14.24
N ARG A 98 17.03 9.69 14.22
CA ARG A 98 17.40 10.72 15.20
C ARG A 98 17.62 12.05 14.49
N PRO A 99 17.29 13.19 15.12
CA PRO A 99 17.54 14.50 14.53
C PRO A 99 19.01 14.69 14.16
N MET A 100 19.25 15.11 12.91
CA MET A 100 20.59 15.45 12.42
C MET A 100 20.87 16.93 12.68
N LYS A 101 21.91 17.24 13.47
CA LYS A 101 22.33 18.63 13.72
C LYS A 101 23.02 19.29 12.53
N ARG A 102 23.52 18.49 11.59
CA ARG A 102 24.21 18.90 10.37
C ARG A 102 24.03 17.82 9.30
N ILE A 103 24.05 18.23 8.04
CA ILE A 103 23.98 17.35 6.88
C ILE A 103 25.25 17.59 6.06
N THR A 104 26.19 16.65 6.13
CA THR A 104 27.52 16.68 5.53
C THR A 104 27.84 15.33 4.92
N TRP A 105 28.85 15.22 4.06
CA TRP A 105 29.20 13.94 3.41
C TRP A 105 29.85 12.89 4.35
N LYS A 106 29.85 13.12 5.67
CA LYS A 106 30.61 12.33 6.65
C LYS A 106 29.96 10.99 6.98
N SER A 107 28.69 10.97 7.36
CA SER A 107 27.98 9.73 7.70
C SER A 107 27.16 9.21 6.52
N TRP A 108 27.00 7.89 6.44
CA TRP A 108 26.21 7.25 5.39
C TRP A 108 24.75 7.73 5.39
N LYS A 109 24.15 7.97 6.57
CA LYS A 109 22.79 8.51 6.68
C LYS A 109 22.67 9.94 6.15
N GLU A 110 23.65 10.80 6.43
CA GLU A 110 23.68 12.14 5.84
C GLU A 110 23.85 12.07 4.31
N ARG A 111 24.69 11.16 3.80
CA ARG A 111 24.85 10.95 2.35
C ARG A 111 23.57 10.47 1.68
N LEU A 112 22.73 9.66 2.34
CA LEU A 112 21.41 9.31 1.81
C LEU A 112 20.53 10.55 1.65
N VAL A 113 20.49 11.42 2.65
CA VAL A 113 19.70 12.67 2.58
C VAL A 113 20.23 13.58 1.48
N ILE A 114 21.56 13.77 1.40
CA ILE A 114 22.17 14.60 0.35
C ILE A 114 21.84 14.04 -1.03
N ARG A 115 22.03 12.73 -1.25
CA ARG A 115 21.72 12.09 -2.54
C ARG A 115 20.24 12.20 -2.90
N ALA A 116 19.35 12.01 -1.94
CA ALA A 116 17.91 12.16 -2.16
C ALA A 116 17.57 13.59 -2.60
N LEU A 117 18.12 14.61 -1.93
CA LEU A 117 17.91 16.02 -2.27
C LEU A 117 18.50 16.39 -3.64
N GLU A 118 19.74 15.98 -3.92
CA GLU A 118 20.42 16.24 -5.20
C GLU A 118 19.67 15.63 -6.39
N ASN A 119 19.01 14.49 -6.18
CA ASN A 119 18.23 13.80 -7.22
C ASN A 119 16.72 14.10 -7.15
N ARG A 120 16.29 15.02 -6.27
CA ARG A 120 14.88 15.37 -6.03
C ARG A 120 13.98 14.17 -5.72
N VAL A 121 14.45 13.26 -4.89
CA VAL A 121 13.70 12.07 -4.45
C VAL A 121 13.21 12.28 -3.03
N GLY A 122 11.91 12.08 -2.79
CA GLY A 122 11.38 12.12 -1.43
C GLY A 122 11.70 10.84 -0.64
N ILE A 123 11.69 10.92 0.68
CA ILE A 123 11.79 9.74 1.56
C ILE A 123 10.64 9.77 2.56
N TYR A 124 9.83 8.71 2.59
CA TYR A 124 8.72 8.52 3.52
C TYR A 124 8.94 7.23 4.33
N SER A 125 8.52 7.21 5.58
CA SER A 125 8.59 6.03 6.44
C SER A 125 7.37 5.88 7.35
N PRO A 126 6.59 4.79 7.26
CA PRO A 126 5.46 4.58 8.16
C PRO A 126 5.83 3.85 9.46
N HIS A 127 6.88 3.02 9.45
CA HIS A 127 7.43 2.28 10.61
C HIS A 127 6.36 1.77 11.60
N THR A 128 6.39 2.22 12.86
CA THR A 128 5.46 1.73 13.90
C THR A 128 3.99 2.02 13.60
N ALA A 129 3.67 3.04 12.80
CA ALA A 129 2.30 3.28 12.35
C ALA A 129 1.77 2.09 11.52
N TYR A 130 2.63 1.50 10.69
CA TYR A 130 2.27 0.34 9.89
C TYR A 130 2.30 -0.97 10.69
N ASP A 131 3.06 -1.04 11.78
CA ASP A 131 3.00 -2.18 12.71
C ASP A 131 1.67 -2.24 13.46
N ALA A 132 1.17 -1.08 13.86
CA ALA A 132 -0.07 -0.94 14.61
C ALA A 132 -1.32 -0.91 13.71
N ALA A 133 -1.17 -0.72 12.40
CA ALA A 133 -2.28 -0.68 11.46
C ALA A 133 -3.05 -2.03 11.43
N PRO A 134 -4.40 -2.02 11.35
CA PRO A 134 -5.21 -3.25 11.34
C PRO A 134 -4.86 -4.24 10.21
N GLN A 135 -4.43 -3.72 9.06
CA GLN A 135 -3.96 -4.52 7.91
C GLN A 135 -2.44 -4.40 7.72
N GLY A 136 -1.75 -4.11 8.82
CA GLY A 136 -0.33 -3.83 8.89
C GLY A 136 0.60 -5.04 8.78
N VAL A 137 1.87 -4.82 9.11
CA VAL A 137 2.92 -5.85 9.11
C VAL A 137 2.51 -7.06 9.95
N ASN A 138 2.02 -6.82 11.18
CA ASN A 138 1.62 -7.89 12.09
C ASN A 138 0.45 -8.72 11.56
N HIS A 139 -0.50 -8.11 10.86
CA HIS A 139 -1.61 -8.82 10.23
C HIS A 139 -1.12 -9.68 9.05
N TRP A 140 -0.22 -9.14 8.23
CA TRP A 140 0.38 -9.87 7.13
C TRP A 140 1.19 -11.09 7.62
N LEU A 141 2.00 -10.92 8.68
CA LEU A 141 2.73 -12.01 9.31
C LEU A 141 1.79 -13.08 9.90
N ALA A 142 0.72 -12.67 10.58
CA ALA A 142 -0.26 -13.60 11.14
C ALA A 142 -0.94 -14.46 10.06
N LYS A 143 -1.28 -13.87 8.89
CA LYS A 143 -1.82 -14.62 7.74
C LYS A 143 -0.86 -15.72 7.26
N GLY A 144 0.45 -15.51 7.36
CA GLY A 144 1.47 -16.50 7.01
C GLY A 144 1.42 -17.76 7.87
N LEU A 145 0.81 -17.71 9.06
CA LEU A 145 0.63 -18.86 9.96
C LEU A 145 -0.62 -19.70 9.63
N GLY A 146 -1.39 -19.31 8.62
CA GLY A 146 -2.63 -19.98 8.21
C GLY A 146 -3.87 -19.33 8.81
N VAL A 147 -5.01 -20.04 8.76
CA VAL A 147 -6.29 -19.56 9.24
C VAL A 147 -6.27 -19.47 10.77
N CYS A 148 -6.10 -18.26 11.29
CA CYS A 148 -6.08 -17.99 12.72
C CYS A 148 -6.81 -16.68 13.04
N THR A 149 -7.28 -16.56 14.27
CA THR A 149 -7.76 -15.28 14.81
C THR A 149 -6.59 -14.56 15.45
N SER A 150 -6.30 -13.35 14.99
CA SER A 150 -5.26 -12.49 15.56
C SER A 150 -5.89 -11.35 16.35
N ARG A 151 -5.23 -10.96 17.44
CA ARG A 151 -5.59 -9.77 18.22
C ARG A 151 -4.32 -9.01 18.60
N PRO A 152 -4.34 -7.68 18.66
CA PRO A 152 -3.20 -6.91 19.16
C PRO A 152 -2.81 -7.37 20.57
N ILE A 153 -1.51 -7.53 20.81
CA ILE A 153 -0.97 -7.77 22.16
C ILE A 153 -1.12 -6.49 22.99
N HIS A 154 -0.75 -5.36 22.38
CA HIS A 154 -0.94 -4.02 22.92
C HIS A 154 -1.79 -3.22 21.92
N PRO A 155 -3.06 -2.93 22.25
CA PRO A 155 -3.91 -2.08 21.41
C PRO A 155 -3.34 -0.66 21.32
N SER A 156 -3.38 -0.06 20.13
CA SER A 156 -3.05 1.36 19.97
C SER A 156 -4.01 2.24 20.77
N LYS A 157 -3.49 3.35 21.29
CA LYS A 157 -4.26 4.39 22.00
C LYS A 157 -4.57 5.60 21.12
N ALA A 158 -4.12 5.59 19.86
CA ALA A 158 -4.41 6.65 18.93
C ALA A 158 -5.94 6.85 18.83
N PRO A 159 -6.43 8.09 18.70
CA PRO A 159 -7.82 8.31 18.35
C PRO A 159 -8.12 7.49 17.10
N ASP A 160 -9.28 6.83 17.11
CA ASP A 160 -9.66 5.83 16.13
C ASP A 160 -9.23 6.28 14.73
N TYR A 161 -8.51 5.40 14.03
CA TYR A 161 -8.37 5.49 12.58
C TYR A 161 -9.76 5.78 11.98
N PRO A 162 -9.88 6.46 10.84
CA PRO A 162 -11.16 6.63 10.16
C PRO A 162 -11.75 5.29 9.65
N THR A 163 -11.52 4.19 10.35
CA THR A 163 -12.46 3.10 10.57
C THR A 163 -13.26 3.36 11.84
N GLU A 164 -13.93 4.51 11.96
CA GLU A 164 -15.21 4.46 12.69
C GLU A 164 -16.12 3.41 12.03
N GLY A 165 -15.84 3.08 10.77
CA GLY A 165 -16.47 2.00 10.05
C GLY A 165 -16.03 0.59 10.40
N THR A 166 -17.01 -0.28 10.66
CA THR A 166 -16.83 -1.74 10.70
C THR A 166 -16.76 -2.36 9.31
N HIS A 167 -16.90 -1.58 8.23
CA HIS A 167 -16.91 -2.08 6.86
C HIS A 167 -16.14 -1.14 5.92
N LYS A 168 -15.42 -1.73 4.97
CA LYS A 168 -14.84 -1.04 3.82
C LYS A 168 -15.66 -1.37 2.56
N VAL A 169 -16.03 -0.35 1.80
CA VAL A 169 -16.77 -0.48 0.54
C VAL A 169 -15.94 0.14 -0.58
N GLU A 170 -15.67 -0.63 -1.62
CA GLU A 170 -14.83 -0.24 -2.75
C GLU A 170 -15.62 -0.38 -4.05
N PHE A 171 -15.69 0.68 -4.86
CA PHE A 171 -16.40 0.65 -6.15
C PHE A 171 -15.86 1.70 -7.12
N SER A 172 -16.10 1.53 -8.43
CA SER A 172 -15.59 2.42 -9.48
C SER A 172 -16.70 3.22 -10.17
N VAL A 173 -16.41 4.48 -10.48
CA VAL A 173 -17.28 5.44 -11.19
C VAL A 173 -16.59 5.85 -12.50
N THR A 174 -17.30 5.82 -13.63
CA THR A 174 -16.71 6.05 -14.96
C THR A 174 -16.94 7.44 -15.55
N ASN A 175 -17.71 8.30 -14.88
CA ASN A 175 -18.09 9.64 -15.37
C ASN A 175 -17.90 10.71 -14.28
N ASP A 176 -17.24 11.82 -14.62
CA ASP A 176 -16.92 12.90 -13.69
C ASP A 176 -18.18 13.64 -13.19
N GLU A 177 -19.20 13.81 -14.02
CA GLU A 177 -20.47 14.46 -13.60
C GLU A 177 -21.26 13.63 -12.57
N ASP A 178 -21.01 12.32 -12.52
CA ASP A 178 -21.63 11.41 -11.56
C ASP A 178 -20.76 11.28 -10.31
N LEU A 179 -19.44 11.48 -10.42
CA LEU A 179 -18.50 11.41 -9.31
C LEU A 179 -18.82 12.43 -8.21
N ASP A 180 -19.04 13.70 -8.58
CA ASP A 180 -19.32 14.75 -7.59
C ASP A 180 -20.65 14.51 -6.86
N LYS A 181 -21.66 14.00 -7.58
CA LYS A 181 -22.96 13.64 -7.00
C LYS A 181 -22.82 12.46 -6.05
N VAL A 182 -22.08 11.42 -6.45
CA VAL A 182 -21.82 10.23 -5.64
C VAL A 182 -21.02 10.58 -4.39
N ILE A 183 -19.92 11.34 -4.52
CA ILE A 183 -19.11 11.77 -3.37
C ILE A 183 -19.95 12.64 -2.42
N SER A 184 -20.75 13.57 -2.94
CA SER A 184 -21.61 14.43 -2.10
C SER A 184 -22.67 13.63 -1.36
N ALA A 185 -23.33 12.66 -2.03
CA ALA A 185 -24.33 11.81 -1.42
C ALA A 185 -23.74 10.90 -0.34
N VAL A 186 -22.59 10.29 -0.61
CA VAL A 186 -21.94 9.36 0.32
C VAL A 186 -21.32 10.09 1.52
N LYS A 187 -20.72 11.28 1.32
CA LYS A 187 -20.24 12.13 2.43
C LYS A 187 -21.38 12.65 3.31
N GLY A 188 -22.61 12.71 2.79
CA GLY A 188 -23.80 13.07 3.56
C GLY A 188 -24.26 11.99 4.53
N ILE A 189 -23.73 10.76 4.45
CA ILE A 189 -24.07 9.65 5.35
C ILE A 189 -23.21 9.76 6.62
N PRO A 190 -23.82 9.89 7.82
CA PRO A 190 -23.07 9.93 9.07
C PRO A 190 -22.24 8.67 9.31
N GLY A 191 -20.99 8.82 9.72
CA GLY A 191 -20.08 7.70 9.99
C GLY A 191 -19.50 7.05 8.73
N VAL A 192 -19.42 7.80 7.62
CA VAL A 192 -18.71 7.42 6.40
C VAL A 192 -17.51 8.33 6.15
N SER A 193 -16.34 7.75 5.94
CA SER A 193 -15.16 8.45 5.40
C SER A 193 -14.92 8.03 3.96
N VAL A 194 -14.77 8.99 3.05
CA VAL A 194 -14.62 8.76 1.61
C VAL A 194 -13.20 9.10 1.17
N THR A 195 -12.58 8.19 0.44
CA THR A 195 -11.32 8.41 -0.30
C THR A 195 -11.56 8.08 -1.77
N SER A 196 -11.01 8.88 -2.68
CA SER A 196 -11.17 8.70 -4.13
C SER A 196 -9.82 8.67 -4.82
N PHE A 197 -9.70 7.83 -5.84
CA PHE A 197 -8.51 7.71 -6.65
C PHE A 197 -8.94 7.40 -8.07
N SER A 198 -8.64 8.30 -9.00
CA SER A 198 -8.81 8.01 -10.42
C SER A 198 -7.86 6.86 -10.79
N ALA A 199 -8.26 5.97 -11.68
CA ALA A 199 -7.56 4.81 -12.20
C ALA A 199 -7.89 4.68 -13.70
N ARG A 200 -6.96 4.15 -14.50
CA ARG A 200 -7.21 3.89 -15.93
C ARG A 200 -7.17 2.38 -16.16
N THR A 201 -8.30 1.85 -16.62
CA THR A 201 -8.46 0.43 -16.98
C THR A 201 -9.05 0.38 -18.38
N ASP A 202 -8.39 -0.32 -19.31
CA ASP A 202 -8.83 -0.55 -20.68
C ASP A 202 -9.29 0.73 -21.43
N ASP A 203 -8.44 1.76 -21.44
CA ASP A 203 -8.64 3.06 -22.12
C ASP A 203 -9.80 3.94 -21.60
N GLU A 204 -10.48 3.55 -20.52
CA GLU A 204 -11.46 4.39 -19.82
C GLU A 204 -10.91 4.94 -18.50
N GLU A 205 -11.14 6.23 -18.24
CA GLU A 205 -10.80 6.88 -16.96
C GLU A 205 -11.90 6.56 -15.94
N GLN A 206 -11.59 5.76 -14.93
CA GLN A 206 -12.51 5.35 -13.88
C GLN A 206 -12.01 5.82 -12.52
N THR A 207 -12.83 6.53 -11.77
CA THR A 207 -12.53 6.89 -10.37
C THR A 207 -13.00 5.83 -9.41
N GLN A 208 -12.05 5.16 -8.78
CA GLN A 208 -12.30 4.20 -7.72
C GLN A 208 -12.49 4.95 -6.40
N LEU A 209 -13.56 4.60 -5.70
CA LEU A 209 -13.99 5.18 -4.43
C LEU A 209 -13.84 4.12 -3.34
N ASN A 210 -13.12 4.47 -2.28
CA ASN A 210 -12.95 3.69 -1.07
C ASN A 210 -13.66 4.37 0.09
N LEU A 211 -14.66 3.69 0.65
CA LEU A 211 -15.44 4.15 1.78
C LEU A 211 -15.11 3.29 3.00
N ASN A 212 -14.88 3.92 4.15
CA ASN A 212 -15.01 3.23 5.43
C ASN A 212 -16.33 3.68 6.08
N CYS A 213 -17.14 2.73 6.56
CA CYS A 213 -18.46 3.02 7.10
C CYS A 213 -18.88 2.11 8.26
N THR A 214 -19.61 2.64 9.24
CA THR A 214 -20.14 1.84 10.38
C THR A 214 -21.11 0.77 9.86
N GLN A 215 -21.46 -0.23 10.66
CA GLN A 215 -22.47 -1.22 10.24
C GLN A 215 -23.84 -0.55 9.97
N GLN A 216 -24.17 0.50 10.73
CA GLN A 216 -25.37 1.29 10.51
C GLN A 216 -25.30 2.09 9.20
N ALA A 217 -24.13 2.68 8.91
CA ALA A 217 -23.89 3.43 7.67
C ALA A 217 -23.79 2.52 6.44
N LEU A 218 -23.28 1.29 6.59
CA LEU A 218 -23.17 0.30 5.51
C LEU A 218 -24.53 0.07 4.84
N MET A 219 -25.59 -0.11 5.64
CA MET A 219 -26.93 -0.33 5.08
C MET A 219 -27.40 0.85 4.21
N GLN A 220 -27.04 2.08 4.59
CA GLN A 220 -27.37 3.28 3.82
C GLN A 220 -26.51 3.40 2.57
N VAL A 221 -25.21 3.08 2.67
CA VAL A 221 -24.27 3.05 1.53
C VAL A 221 -24.70 1.99 0.51
N VAL A 222 -25.02 0.77 0.95
CA VAL A 222 -25.48 -0.32 0.09
C VAL A 222 -26.83 0.02 -0.56
N ALA A 223 -27.76 0.62 0.19
CA ALA A 223 -29.03 1.08 -0.37
C ALA A 223 -28.81 2.13 -1.47
N PHE A 224 -27.94 3.11 -1.24
CA PHE A 224 -27.57 4.12 -2.23
C PHE A 224 -26.92 3.51 -3.48
N LEU A 225 -25.96 2.60 -3.30
CA LEU A 225 -25.29 1.91 -4.40
C LEU A 225 -26.26 1.02 -5.19
N SER A 226 -27.22 0.37 -4.52
CA SER A 226 -28.23 -0.49 -5.17
C SER A 226 -29.18 0.27 -6.10
N GLN A 227 -29.39 1.57 -5.85
CA GLN A 227 -30.16 2.45 -6.74
C GLN A 227 -29.41 2.71 -8.06
N ASN A 228 -28.09 2.49 -8.08
CA ASN A 228 -27.21 2.68 -9.21
C ASN A 228 -26.62 1.34 -9.67
N ARG A 229 -27.34 0.64 -10.56
CA ARG A 229 -27.04 -0.74 -10.99
C ARG A 229 -25.60 -0.93 -11.51
N GLN A 230 -25.01 0.09 -12.14
CA GLN A 230 -23.64 0.07 -12.63
C GLN A 230 -22.59 0.11 -11.51
N LEU A 231 -22.84 0.88 -10.44
CA LEU A 231 -21.93 0.97 -9.29
C LEU A 231 -21.97 -0.32 -8.46
N TYR A 232 -23.19 -0.83 -8.21
CA TYR A 232 -23.39 -2.03 -7.39
C TYR A 232 -22.71 -3.28 -7.96
N GLN A 233 -22.72 -3.45 -9.29
CA GLN A 233 -22.08 -4.61 -9.94
C GLN A 233 -20.56 -4.65 -9.79
N LYS A 234 -19.93 -3.50 -9.51
CA LYS A 234 -18.49 -3.36 -9.31
C LYS A 234 -18.13 -3.02 -7.85
N THR A 235 -19.05 -3.28 -6.91
CA THR A 235 -18.83 -2.99 -5.49
C THR A 235 -18.29 -4.22 -4.76
N GLU A 236 -17.14 -4.11 -4.11
CA GLU A 236 -16.68 -5.04 -3.09
C GLU A 236 -16.99 -4.48 -1.69
N ILE A 237 -17.61 -5.31 -0.84
CA ILE A 237 -17.89 -4.98 0.56
C ILE A 237 -17.05 -5.92 1.42
N LEU A 238 -16.14 -5.35 2.19
CA LEU A 238 -15.30 -6.06 3.13
C LEU A 238 -15.76 -5.74 4.55
N SER A 239 -16.20 -6.77 5.28
CA SER A 239 -16.39 -6.63 6.72
C SER A 239 -15.04 -6.53 7.41
N LEU A 240 -14.89 -5.52 8.27
CA LEU A 240 -13.71 -5.31 9.12
C LEU A 240 -13.91 -5.97 10.50
N GLU A 241 -14.87 -6.91 10.61
CA GLU A 241 -15.23 -7.56 11.87
C GLU A 241 -14.08 -8.30 12.55
N LYS A 242 -14.13 -8.22 13.88
CA LYS A 242 -13.44 -9.09 14.82
C LYS A 242 -14.33 -10.30 15.10
N SER A 243 -13.82 -11.51 14.88
CA SER A 243 -14.59 -12.75 15.10
C SER A 243 -15.09 -12.86 16.56
N PRO A 244 -16.35 -13.25 16.81
CA PRO A 244 -16.89 -13.33 18.15
C PRO A 244 -16.28 -14.51 18.92
N LEU A 245 -15.82 -14.23 20.13
CA LEU A 245 -15.28 -15.18 21.10
C LEU A 245 -16.19 -16.41 21.28
N SER A 246 -15.65 -17.60 21.03
CA SER A 246 -16.02 -18.80 21.79
C SER A 246 -15.04 -18.95 22.96
N LYS A 247 -15.60 -19.12 24.16
CA LYS A 247 -14.84 -19.31 25.40
C LYS A 247 -14.13 -20.66 25.37
N SER A 248 -12.83 -20.70 25.04
CA SER A 248 -11.89 -21.67 25.64
C SER A 248 -10.43 -21.45 25.19
N TRP A 249 -9.62 -21.08 26.19
CA TRP A 249 -8.23 -21.45 26.45
C TRP A 249 -7.05 -21.00 25.56
N PRO A 250 -5.82 -21.02 26.12
CA PRO A 250 -4.73 -20.15 25.71
C PRO A 250 -3.69 -20.91 24.90
N CYS A 251 -3.15 -20.26 23.87
CA CYS A 251 -1.82 -20.59 23.37
C CYS A 251 -1.09 -19.28 23.13
N VAL A 252 -0.27 -18.90 24.10
CA VAL A 252 0.77 -17.90 23.92
C VAL A 252 1.96 -18.63 23.34
N LEU A 253 2.32 -18.34 22.09
CA LEU A 253 3.53 -18.81 21.46
C LEU A 253 4.49 -17.63 21.34
N ALA A 254 5.55 -17.68 22.15
CA ALA A 254 6.75 -16.86 21.98
C ALA A 254 7.70 -17.64 21.07
N LEU A 255 8.10 -17.07 19.94
CA LEU A 255 9.11 -17.65 19.07
C LEU A 255 10.28 -16.68 18.91
N GLY A 256 11.44 -17.14 19.38
CA GLY A 256 12.74 -16.50 19.24
C GLY A 256 13.32 -16.69 17.83
N ALA A 257 14.23 -15.78 17.49
CA ALA A 257 14.81 -15.61 16.17
C ALA A 257 15.70 -16.78 15.72
N ALA A 258 15.57 -17.16 14.45
CA ALA A 258 16.58 -17.91 13.71
C ALA A 258 16.81 -17.25 12.34
N SER A 259 18.07 -16.90 12.08
CA SER A 259 18.60 -16.24 10.89
C SER A 259 18.42 -17.08 9.63
N CYS A 260 17.84 -16.50 8.57
CA CYS A 260 17.74 -17.11 7.24
C CYS A 260 18.30 -16.18 6.16
N LYS A 261 19.16 -16.73 5.30
CA LYS A 261 19.91 -16.04 4.25
C LYS A 261 19.00 -15.46 3.16
N ALA A 262 19.35 -14.25 2.71
CA ALA A 262 18.70 -13.47 1.65
C ALA A 262 18.49 -14.24 0.33
N GLN A 263 17.27 -14.19 -0.19
CA GLN A 263 16.93 -14.54 -1.57
C GLN A 263 16.19 -13.39 -2.25
N ARG A 264 16.61 -13.08 -3.47
CA ARG A 264 16.04 -12.02 -4.33
C ARG A 264 14.71 -12.49 -4.91
N LEU A 265 13.62 -11.84 -4.54
CA LEU A 265 12.29 -12.07 -5.09
C LEU A 265 11.74 -10.76 -5.66
N THR A 266 11.65 -10.69 -6.99
CA THR A 266 11.00 -9.56 -7.66
C THR A 266 9.53 -9.92 -7.85
N PHE A 267 8.63 -9.28 -7.10
CA PHE A 267 7.19 -9.39 -7.31
C PHE A 267 6.66 -8.10 -7.94
N THR A 268 5.96 -8.22 -9.07
CA THR A 268 5.06 -7.18 -9.58
C THR A 268 3.69 -7.43 -8.97
N SER A 269 3.33 -6.72 -7.91
CA SER A 269 1.94 -6.71 -7.42
C SER A 269 1.18 -5.59 -8.11
N GLN A 270 0.15 -5.93 -8.89
CA GLN A 270 -0.94 -5.00 -9.19
C GLN A 270 -1.77 -4.84 -7.91
N VAL A 271 -1.29 -3.99 -7.00
CA VAL A 271 -2.17 -3.41 -6.00
C VAL A 271 -2.95 -2.34 -6.75
N GLY A 272 -4.29 -2.31 -6.64
CA GLY A 272 -5.23 -1.44 -7.37
C GLY A 272 -5.06 0.07 -7.11
N TRP A 273 -3.85 0.57 -7.24
CA TRP A 273 -3.45 1.96 -7.17
C TRP A 273 -3.20 2.38 -8.61
N LYS A 274 -3.45 3.65 -8.94
CA LYS A 274 -2.95 4.24 -10.18
C LYS A 274 -1.52 3.79 -10.41
N CYS A 275 -1.21 3.31 -11.63
CA CYS A 275 0.02 2.66 -12.06
C CYS A 275 1.30 3.42 -11.68
N VAL A 276 1.67 3.32 -10.41
CA VAL A 276 2.99 3.64 -9.91
C VAL A 276 3.81 2.38 -10.04
N ASN A 277 4.98 2.48 -10.67
CA ASN A 277 5.90 1.34 -10.68
C ASN A 277 6.38 1.12 -9.24
N ILE A 278 5.83 0.08 -8.61
CA ILE A 278 6.18 -0.37 -7.28
C ILE A 278 7.28 -1.42 -7.41
N TYR A 279 8.46 -1.10 -6.89
CA TYR A 279 9.56 -2.07 -6.75
C TYR A 279 9.67 -2.44 -5.28
N TRP A 280 9.62 -3.74 -4.96
CA TRP A 280 9.84 -4.27 -3.62
C TRP A 280 11.28 -4.77 -3.45
N TRP A 281 11.91 -4.36 -2.36
CA TRP A 281 13.14 -4.98 -1.85
C TRP A 281 12.98 -5.39 -0.39
N ILE A 282 13.11 -6.69 -0.14
CA ILE A 282 13.16 -7.27 1.20
C ILE A 282 14.57 -7.85 1.37
N ILE A 283 15.34 -7.29 2.30
CA ILE A 283 16.53 -7.95 2.85
C ILE A 283 16.10 -8.53 4.20
N TRP A 284 16.08 -9.86 4.31
CA TRP A 284 15.96 -10.57 5.58
C TRP A 284 17.33 -10.66 6.25
#